data_AF-A0A0F9K0D0-F1
#
_entry.id   AF-A0A0F9K0D0-F1
#
_cell.length_a   1.000
_cell.length_b   1.000
_cell.length_c   1.000
_cell.angle_alpha   90.00
_cell.angle_beta   90.00
_cell.angle_gamma   90.00
#
_symmetry.space_group_name_H-M   'P 1'
#
loop_
_entity.id
_entity.type
_entity.pdbx_description
1 polymer ?
#
loop_
_entity_poly.entity_id
_entity_poly.type
_entity_poly.pdbx_seq_one_letter_code
_entity_poly.pdbx_strand_id
1 'polypeptide(L)'
;MVIKTHLIHQKENLNYKTFKQVLTILEGFKQNLNKRFNFSKLGQYLRLGPSEVDQIISIILTFQDLFENVFKTYTIKKKMVNNQIYLITEPQRALQCLIPHKIRITKHHLDLLNDIIYFFKFVKRGKGFDVVGNGSDLLKNVRELFEYYPYFFQEKNDLIYPSELGLELGELILSFKKNSKHVKRLQVKEHTIIVE
;
A
#
# COMPACT_ATOMS: atom_id res chain seq x y z
N MET A 1 -20.48 4.68 -6.25
CA MET A 1 -20.19 5.27 -7.59
C MET A 1 -20.47 4.18 -8.62
N VAL A 2 -21.54 4.32 -9.41
CA VAL A 2 -21.94 3.34 -10.42
C VAL A 2 -21.33 3.77 -11.75
N ILE A 3 -20.31 3.05 -12.22
CA ILE A 3 -19.72 3.30 -13.54
C ILE A 3 -20.67 2.67 -14.57
N LYS A 4 -21.37 3.50 -15.34
CA LYS A 4 -22.11 3.07 -16.53
C LYS A 4 -21.10 2.78 -17.64
N THR A 5 -20.84 1.52 -17.92
CA THR A 5 -20.05 1.09 -19.07
C THR A 5 -20.95 0.86 -20.27
N HIS A 6 -20.98 1.80 -21.21
CA HIS A 6 -21.34 1.49 -22.59
C HIS A 6 -20.08 1.01 -23.31
N LEU A 7 -19.92 -0.31 -23.43
CA LEU A 7 -18.89 -0.92 -24.26
C LEU A 7 -19.55 -1.37 -25.57
N ILE A 8 -19.23 -0.64 -26.64
CA ILE A 8 -19.51 -1.02 -28.02
C ILE A 8 -18.67 -2.26 -28.33
N HIS A 9 -19.33 -3.33 -28.79
CA HIS A 9 -18.69 -4.55 -29.25
C HIS A 9 -17.94 -4.30 -30.57
N GLN A 10 -16.60 -4.33 -30.51
CA GLN A 10 -15.79 -4.86 -31.59
C GLN A 10 -15.07 -6.09 -31.06
N LYS A 11 -15.23 -7.21 -31.76
CA LYS A 11 -14.76 -8.53 -31.31
C LYS A 11 -13.30 -8.71 -31.75
N GLU A 12 -12.38 -8.20 -30.94
CA GLU A 12 -10.94 -8.42 -31.13
C GLU A 12 -10.54 -9.78 -30.53
N ASN A 13 -10.12 -10.73 -31.37
CA ASN A 13 -9.75 -12.08 -30.96
C ASN A 13 -8.23 -12.20 -30.74
N LEU A 14 -7.69 -11.47 -29.76
CA LEU A 14 -6.40 -11.86 -29.18
C LEU A 14 -6.62 -13.08 -28.28
N ASN A 15 -6.12 -14.24 -28.69
CA ASN A 15 -6.26 -15.47 -27.91
C ASN A 15 -5.34 -15.43 -26.67
N TYR A 16 -5.86 -15.88 -25.52
CA TYR A 16 -5.14 -16.07 -24.26
C TYR A 16 -3.73 -16.68 -24.41
N LYS A 17 -3.55 -17.61 -25.36
CA LYS A 17 -2.25 -18.22 -25.65
C LYS A 17 -1.19 -17.19 -26.08
N THR A 18 -1.56 -16.24 -26.94
CA THR A 18 -0.68 -15.17 -27.43
C THR A 18 -0.27 -14.25 -26.29
N PHE A 19 -1.22 -13.84 -25.44
CA PHE A 19 -0.92 -13.03 -24.25
C PHE A 19 0.06 -13.71 -23.30
N LYS A 20 -0.13 -15.01 -23.04
CA LYS A 20 0.79 -15.78 -22.19
C LYS A 20 2.21 -15.81 -22.77
N GLN A 21 2.34 -15.99 -24.08
CA GLN A 21 3.64 -15.98 -24.75
C GLN A 21 4.31 -14.61 -24.70
N VAL A 22 3.55 -13.52 -24.90
CA VAL A 22 4.05 -12.14 -24.73
C VAL A 22 4.57 -11.94 -23.31
N LEU A 23 3.81 -12.33 -22.29
CA LEU A 23 4.23 -12.20 -20.88
C LEU A 23 5.53 -12.96 -20.59
N THR A 24 5.65 -14.22 -21.00
CA THR A 24 6.88 -15.02 -20.82
C THR A 24 8.09 -14.36 -21.47
N ILE A 25 7.90 -13.70 -22.61
CA ILE A 25 8.99 -13.02 -23.31
C ILE A 25 9.35 -11.71 -22.61
N LEU A 26 8.37 -10.97 -22.10
CA LEU A 26 8.59 -9.78 -21.27
C LEU A 26 9.28 -10.12 -19.94
N GLU A 27 9.04 -11.29 -19.33
CA GLU A 27 9.77 -11.72 -18.13
C GLU A 27 11.30 -11.79 -18.36
N GLY A 28 11.73 -12.03 -19.60
CA GLY A 28 13.14 -12.00 -19.99
C GLY A 28 13.82 -10.63 -19.79
N PHE A 29 13.06 -9.54 -19.68
CA PHE A 29 13.58 -8.21 -19.33
C PHE A 29 14.13 -8.12 -17.92
N LYS A 30 13.63 -8.94 -16.99
CA LYS A 30 14.00 -8.87 -15.57
C LYS A 30 15.51 -8.96 -15.36
N GLN A 31 16.22 -9.65 -16.26
CA GLN A 31 17.67 -9.83 -16.20
C GLN A 31 18.44 -9.04 -17.28
N ASN A 32 17.77 -8.26 -18.14
CA ASN A 32 18.36 -7.64 -19.34
C ASN A 32 17.91 -6.18 -19.56
N LEU A 33 17.79 -5.39 -18.49
CA LEU A 33 17.21 -4.03 -18.53
C LEU A 33 17.87 -3.05 -19.51
N ASN A 34 19.16 -3.25 -19.83
CA ASN A 34 19.92 -2.35 -20.73
C ASN A 34 19.82 -2.76 -22.22
N LYS A 35 19.09 -3.83 -22.55
CA LYS A 35 18.97 -4.32 -23.92
C LYS A 35 17.68 -3.82 -24.56
N ARG A 36 17.77 -3.43 -25.84
CA ARG A 36 16.59 -3.11 -26.65
C ARG A 36 15.90 -4.40 -27.06
N PHE A 37 14.58 -4.44 -26.92
CA PHE A 37 13.77 -5.56 -27.35
C PHE A 37 13.08 -5.25 -28.68
N ASN A 38 13.28 -6.13 -29.66
CA ASN A 38 12.75 -5.94 -31.00
C ASN A 38 11.33 -6.52 -31.09
N PHE A 39 10.33 -5.66 -30.91
CA PHE A 39 8.92 -6.05 -30.96
C PHE A 39 8.48 -6.51 -32.36
N SER A 40 9.10 -6.01 -33.43
CA SER A 40 8.83 -6.48 -34.79
C SER A 40 9.25 -7.95 -34.98
N LYS A 41 10.39 -8.36 -34.39
CA LYS A 41 10.85 -9.75 -34.40
C LYS A 41 9.93 -10.65 -33.57
N LEU A 42 9.38 -10.14 -32.46
CA LEU A 42 8.35 -10.83 -31.68
C LEU A 42 7.07 -11.04 -32.49
N GLY A 43 6.61 -10.00 -33.19
CA GLY A 43 5.48 -10.07 -34.10
C GLY A 43 5.65 -11.16 -35.15
N GLN A 44 6.82 -11.22 -35.79
CA GLN A 44 7.16 -12.28 -36.75
C GLN A 44 7.14 -13.68 -36.13
N TYR A 45 7.74 -13.86 -34.94
CA TYR A 45 7.79 -15.15 -34.24
C TYR A 45 6.39 -15.66 -33.87
N LEU A 46 5.52 -14.75 -33.43
CA LEU A 46 4.14 -15.04 -33.06
C LEU A 46 3.17 -15.01 -34.26
N ARG A 47 3.67 -14.75 -35.48
CA ARG A 47 2.88 -14.60 -36.71
C ARG A 47 1.77 -13.56 -36.60
N LEU A 48 2.08 -12.44 -35.97
CA LEU A 48 1.18 -11.31 -35.77
C LEU A 48 1.31 -10.32 -36.93
N GLY A 49 0.17 -9.78 -37.36
CA GLY A 49 0.12 -8.66 -38.30
C GLY A 49 0.59 -7.35 -37.64
N PRO A 50 1.01 -6.33 -38.43
CA PRO A 50 1.48 -5.05 -37.88
C PRO A 50 0.48 -4.39 -36.91
N SER A 51 -0.81 -4.42 -37.23
CA SER A 51 -1.87 -3.87 -36.37
C SER A 51 -1.98 -4.60 -35.02
N GLU A 52 -1.80 -5.93 -35.00
CA GLU A 52 -1.86 -6.71 -33.75
C GLU A 52 -0.62 -6.43 -32.87
N VAL A 53 0.53 -6.19 -33.51
CA VAL A 53 1.77 -5.78 -32.82
C VAL A 53 1.55 -4.44 -32.12
N ASP A 54 0.99 -3.45 -32.81
CA ASP A 54 0.72 -2.13 -32.23
C ASP A 54 -0.31 -2.21 -31.10
N GLN A 55 -1.34 -3.04 -31.23
CA GLN A 55 -2.32 -3.29 -30.17
C GLN A 55 -1.66 -3.87 -28.91
N ILE A 56 -0.79 -4.86 -29.05
CA ILE A 56 -0.07 -5.46 -27.91
C ILE A 56 0.83 -4.42 -27.23
N ILE A 57 1.54 -3.60 -28.00
CA ILE A 57 2.36 -2.51 -27.46
C ILE A 57 1.49 -1.53 -26.66
N SER A 58 0.35 -1.11 -27.23
CA SER A 58 -0.60 -0.21 -26.57
C SER A 58 -1.11 -0.78 -25.25
N ILE A 59 -1.43 -2.09 -25.21
CA ILE A 59 -1.85 -2.78 -24.00
C ILE A 59 -0.75 -2.78 -22.94
N ILE A 60 0.50 -3.09 -23.33
CA ILE A 60 1.64 -3.09 -22.39
C ILE A 60 1.86 -1.70 -21.78
N LEU A 61 1.83 -0.66 -22.61
CA LEU A 61 1.99 0.72 -22.14
C LEU A 61 0.83 1.17 -21.25
N THR A 62 -0.39 0.74 -21.55
CA THR A 62 -1.57 1.00 -20.71
C THR A 62 -1.45 0.30 -19.36
N PHE A 63 -0.97 -0.94 -19.33
CA PHE A 63 -0.68 -1.62 -18.07
C PHE A 63 0.41 -0.91 -17.30
N GLN A 64 1.48 -0.45 -17.95
CA GLN A 64 2.54 0.31 -17.28
C GLN A 64 1.97 1.59 -16.64
N ASP A 65 1.16 2.36 -17.36
CA ASP A 65 0.49 3.54 -16.83
C ASP A 65 -0.41 3.21 -15.62
N LEU A 66 -1.21 2.15 -15.73
CA LEU A 66 -2.03 1.67 -14.62
C LEU A 66 -1.19 1.26 -13.40
N PHE A 67 -0.04 0.62 -13.61
CA PHE A 67 0.87 0.27 -12.51
C PHE A 67 1.52 1.52 -11.88
N GLU A 68 1.90 2.52 -12.68
CA GLU A 68 2.56 3.73 -12.19
C GLU A 68 1.60 4.70 -11.48
N ASN A 69 0.35 4.78 -11.94
CA ASN A 69 -0.62 5.78 -11.46
C ASN A 69 -1.68 5.21 -10.52
N VAL A 70 -2.14 3.98 -10.74
CA VAL A 70 -3.20 3.36 -9.94
C VAL A 70 -2.62 2.33 -8.97
N PHE A 71 -1.89 1.34 -9.48
CA PHE A 71 -1.36 0.26 -8.65
C PHE A 71 -0.07 0.62 -7.92
N LYS A 72 0.40 1.84 -8.10
CA LYS A 72 1.42 2.43 -7.24
C LYS A 72 0.90 2.57 -5.82
N THR A 73 -0.39 2.76 -5.57
CA THR A 73 -0.91 2.95 -4.20
C THR A 73 -1.93 1.91 -3.78
N TYR A 74 -2.40 1.10 -4.73
CA TYR A 74 -3.41 0.06 -4.50
C TYR A 74 -2.98 -1.26 -5.13
N THR A 75 -3.35 -2.36 -4.49
CA THR A 75 -3.22 -3.71 -5.05
C THR A 75 -4.57 -4.18 -5.54
N ILE A 76 -4.61 -4.88 -6.69
CA ILE A 76 -5.82 -5.56 -7.13
C ILE A 76 -5.88 -6.94 -6.49
N LYS A 77 -7.05 -7.30 -5.95
CA LYS A 77 -7.37 -8.66 -5.50
C LYS A 77 -8.64 -9.17 -6.16
N LYS A 78 -8.68 -10.48 -6.35
CA LYS A 78 -9.90 -11.19 -6.72
C LYS A 78 -10.75 -11.40 -5.47
N LYS A 79 -12.02 -10.98 -5.50
CA LYS A 79 -13.00 -11.24 -4.42
C LYS A 79 -14.24 -11.92 -4.99
N MET A 80 -14.73 -12.93 -4.28
CA MET A 80 -15.99 -13.61 -4.59
C MET A 80 -17.11 -13.02 -3.71
N VAL A 81 -18.20 -12.56 -4.31
CA VAL A 81 -19.41 -12.12 -3.59
C VAL A 81 -20.62 -12.68 -4.32
N ASN A 82 -21.50 -13.39 -3.60
CA ASN A 82 -22.71 -14.02 -4.17
C ASN A 82 -22.45 -14.82 -5.46
N ASN A 83 -21.39 -15.65 -5.44
CA ASN A 83 -20.94 -16.47 -6.57
C ASN A 83 -20.50 -15.68 -7.82
N GLN A 84 -20.25 -14.37 -7.69
CA GLN A 84 -19.71 -13.53 -8.75
C GLN A 84 -18.27 -13.11 -8.42
N ILE A 85 -17.43 -13.08 -9.46
CA ILE A 85 -16.03 -12.66 -9.37
C ILE A 85 -15.95 -11.13 -9.55
N TYR A 86 -15.33 -10.48 -8.58
CA TYR A 86 -15.00 -9.06 -8.61
C TYR A 86 -13.48 -8.88 -8.57
N LEU A 87 -13.01 -7.84 -9.25
CA LEU A 87 -11.71 -7.25 -8.97
C LEU A 87 -11.94 -6.08 -8.02
N ILE A 88 -11.29 -6.12 -6.86
CA ILE A 88 -11.32 -5.04 -5.88
C ILE A 88 -9.91 -4.47 -5.71
N THR A 89 -9.83 -3.18 -5.40
CA THR A 89 -8.58 -2.50 -5.05
C THR A 89 -8.49 -2.36 -3.55
N GLU A 90 -7.35 -2.73 -2.98
CA GLU A 90 -7.01 -2.51 -1.58
C GLU A 90 -5.75 -1.67 -1.50
N PRO A 91 -5.63 -0.68 -0.60
CA PRO A 91 -4.42 0.11 -0.45
C PRO A 91 -3.19 -0.80 -0.30
N GLN A 92 -2.13 -0.49 -1.04
CA GLN A 92 -0.86 -1.20 -0.95
C GLN A 92 -0.21 -0.81 0.37
N ARG A 93 -0.51 -1.56 1.44
CA ARG A 93 -0.02 -1.29 2.81
C ARG A 93 1.51 -1.31 2.93
N ALA A 94 2.23 -1.87 1.96
CA ALA A 94 3.69 -1.76 1.87
C ALA A 94 4.21 -0.32 1.62
N LEU A 95 3.36 0.59 1.13
CA LEU A 95 3.68 2.03 1.02
C LEU A 95 3.34 2.85 2.27
N GLN A 96 2.89 2.18 3.35
CA GLN A 96 3.02 2.73 4.71
C GLN A 96 4.51 2.92 5.11
N CYS A 97 5.47 2.50 4.27
CA CYS A 97 6.92 2.53 4.53
C CYS A 97 7.73 3.64 3.82
N LEU A 98 7.12 4.65 3.17
CA LEU A 98 7.82 5.93 3.01
C LEU A 98 7.57 6.77 4.25
N ILE A 99 8.17 6.34 5.37
CA ILE A 99 8.10 7.08 6.62
C ILE A 99 8.75 8.45 6.36
N PRO A 100 8.02 9.57 6.49
CA PRO A 100 8.58 10.89 6.23
C PRO A 100 9.78 11.16 7.16
N HIS A 101 10.82 11.80 6.63
CA HIS A 101 11.95 12.23 7.46
C HIS A 101 11.53 13.28 8.51
N LYS A 102 10.48 14.06 8.20
CA LYS A 102 9.86 15.00 9.15
C LYS A 102 8.38 14.66 9.29
N ILE A 103 7.97 14.32 10.50
CA ILE A 103 6.59 14.00 10.86
C ILE A 103 6.05 15.13 11.74
N ARG A 104 4.94 15.73 11.34
CA ARG A 104 4.23 16.72 12.15
C ARG A 104 3.07 16.04 12.85
N ILE A 105 2.98 16.20 14.16
CA ILE A 105 1.95 15.58 14.99
C ILE A 105 1.45 16.61 16.00
N THR A 106 0.15 16.65 16.21
CA THR A 106 -0.43 17.52 17.24
C THR A 106 -0.08 16.98 18.61
N LYS A 107 -0.01 17.84 19.63
CA LYS A 107 0.14 17.39 21.02
C LYS A 107 -0.91 16.34 21.41
N HIS A 108 -2.16 16.53 20.98
CA HIS A 108 -3.25 15.59 21.25
C HIS A 108 -2.97 14.19 20.68
N HIS A 109 -2.60 14.10 19.40
CA HIS A 109 -2.27 12.82 18.76
C HIS A 109 -1.03 12.17 19.38
N LEU A 110 -0.05 12.97 19.81
CA LEU A 110 1.13 12.48 20.52
C LEU A 110 0.76 11.84 21.87
N ASP A 111 -0.15 12.48 22.62
CA ASP A 111 -0.66 11.94 23.88
C ASP A 111 -1.46 10.66 23.67
N LEU A 112 -2.32 10.60 22.65
CA LEU A 112 -3.02 9.38 22.27
C LEU A 112 -2.07 8.24 21.91
N LEU A 113 -1.03 8.54 21.11
CA LEU A 113 -0.03 7.55 20.73
C LEU A 113 0.65 6.97 21.98
N ASN A 114 1.06 7.83 22.91
CA ASN A 114 1.65 7.41 24.18
C ASN A 114 0.73 6.45 24.96
N ASP A 115 -0.56 6.77 25.07
CA ASP A 115 -1.52 5.96 25.81
C ASP A 115 -1.75 4.60 25.14
N ILE A 116 -1.78 4.58 23.80
CA ILE A 116 -1.90 3.35 23.01
C ILE A 116 -0.66 2.47 23.19
N ILE A 117 0.56 3.04 23.14
CA ILE A 117 1.80 2.28 23.36
C ILE A 117 1.86 1.75 24.80
N TYR A 118 1.48 2.56 25.78
CA TYR A 118 1.41 2.13 27.17
C TYR A 118 0.45 0.95 27.33
N PHE A 119 -0.77 1.07 26.80
CA PHE A 119 -1.78 0.02 26.87
C PHE A 119 -1.33 -1.26 26.15
N PHE A 120 -0.73 -1.12 24.97
CA PHE A 120 -0.17 -2.23 24.20
C PHE A 120 0.85 -3.03 25.02
N LYS A 121 1.79 -2.35 25.68
CA LYS A 121 2.87 -2.98 26.44
C LYS A 121 2.40 -3.56 27.77
N PHE A 122 1.70 -2.78 28.57
CA PHE A 122 1.45 -3.12 29.97
C PHE A 122 0.10 -3.81 30.18
N VAL A 123 -0.91 -3.53 29.35
CA VAL A 123 -2.27 -4.09 29.50
C VAL A 123 -2.49 -5.25 28.54
N LYS A 124 -2.30 -5.04 27.24
CA LYS A 124 -2.47 -6.08 26.21
C LYS A 124 -1.29 -7.06 26.12
N ARG A 125 -0.15 -6.73 26.74
CA ARG A 125 1.09 -7.55 26.76
C ARG A 125 1.51 -7.98 25.34
N GLY A 126 1.51 -7.03 24.41
CA GLY A 126 1.91 -7.25 23.02
C GLY A 126 0.83 -7.82 22.10
N LYS A 127 -0.39 -8.07 22.60
CA LYS A 127 -1.53 -8.46 21.75
C LYS A 127 -2.02 -7.25 20.94
N GLY A 128 -2.34 -7.48 19.66
CA GLY A 128 -2.83 -6.45 18.75
C GLY A 128 -4.23 -5.94 19.11
N PHE A 129 -4.61 -4.83 18.47
CA PHE A 129 -5.90 -4.17 18.61
C PHE A 129 -6.85 -4.64 17.51
N ASP A 130 -7.99 -5.22 17.91
CA ASP A 130 -9.09 -5.48 17.00
C ASP A 130 -9.91 -4.20 16.87
N VAL A 131 -9.66 -3.46 15.80
CA VAL A 131 -10.36 -2.20 15.53
C VAL A 131 -11.56 -2.39 14.63
N VAL A 132 -11.91 -3.60 14.17
CA VAL A 132 -13.03 -3.83 13.25
C VAL A 132 -14.35 -3.91 14.01
N GLY A 133 -14.33 -4.39 15.24
CA GLY A 133 -15.50 -4.44 16.12
C GLY A 133 -16.02 -3.06 16.57
N ASN A 134 -17.27 -3.02 17.06
CA ASN A 134 -17.80 -1.87 17.80
C ASN A 134 -17.01 -1.72 19.11
N GLY A 135 -15.98 -0.88 19.05
CA GLY A 135 -14.95 -0.80 20.08
C GLY A 135 -15.14 0.32 21.10
N SER A 136 -14.42 0.18 22.21
CA SER A 136 -14.20 1.23 23.20
C SER A 136 -13.54 2.47 22.60
N ASP A 137 -13.55 3.59 23.32
CA ASP A 137 -12.91 4.84 22.85
C ASP A 137 -11.42 4.66 22.53
N LEU A 138 -10.73 3.75 23.24
CA LEU A 138 -9.36 3.37 22.88
C LEU A 138 -9.24 2.81 21.47
N LEU A 139 -10.16 1.93 21.05
CA LEU A 139 -10.12 1.33 19.70
C LEU A 139 -10.46 2.37 18.62
N LYS A 140 -11.32 3.35 18.93
CA LYS A 140 -11.55 4.51 18.06
C LYS A 140 -10.28 5.34 17.91
N ASN A 141 -9.58 5.63 19.01
CA ASN A 141 -8.32 6.38 18.99
C ASN A 141 -7.21 5.63 18.21
N VAL A 142 -7.15 4.30 18.33
CA VAL A 142 -6.21 3.48 17.53
C VAL A 142 -6.54 3.58 16.05
N ARG A 143 -7.83 3.48 15.68
CA ARG A 143 -8.26 3.60 14.29
C ARG A 143 -7.95 4.99 13.73
N GLU A 144 -8.28 6.04 14.49
CA GLU A 144 -7.99 7.43 14.12
C GLU A 144 -6.49 7.66 13.89
N LEU A 145 -5.65 7.32 14.86
CA LEU A 145 -4.20 7.49 14.69
C LEU A 145 -3.64 6.64 13.55
N PHE A 146 -4.20 5.46 13.31
CA PHE A 146 -3.78 4.63 12.17
C PHE A 146 -4.12 5.28 10.83
N GLU A 147 -5.28 5.94 10.72
CA GLU A 147 -5.68 6.66 9.51
C GLU A 147 -4.80 7.90 9.27
N TYR A 148 -4.50 8.69 10.32
CA TYR A 148 -3.69 9.90 10.20
C TYR A 148 -2.18 9.64 10.10
N TYR A 149 -1.67 8.64 10.83
CA TYR A 149 -0.25 8.34 10.99
C TYR A 149 0.04 6.84 10.81
N PRO A 150 -0.23 6.28 9.62
CA PRO A 150 -0.16 4.84 9.39
C PRO A 150 1.23 4.24 9.69
N TYR A 151 2.30 5.01 9.57
CA TYR A 151 3.68 4.58 9.83
C TYR A 151 3.99 4.30 11.31
N PHE A 152 3.16 4.74 12.26
CA PHE A 152 3.29 4.35 13.68
C PHE A 152 2.68 2.99 13.98
N PHE A 153 2.07 2.34 12.99
CA PHE A 153 1.36 1.09 13.16
C PHE A 153 1.66 0.12 12.01
N GLN A 154 1.26 -1.12 12.20
CA GLN A 154 1.32 -2.20 11.22
C GLN A 154 0.10 -3.10 11.43
N GLU A 155 -0.43 -3.65 10.34
CA GLU A 155 -1.58 -4.55 10.40
C GLU A 155 -1.14 -5.98 10.12
N LYS A 156 -1.53 -6.91 11.00
CA LYS A 156 -1.22 -8.34 10.89
C LYS A 156 -2.42 -9.16 11.35
N ASN A 157 -2.89 -10.07 10.49
CA ASN A 157 -4.04 -10.93 10.78
C ASN A 157 -5.27 -10.15 11.28
N ASP A 158 -5.62 -9.07 10.56
CA ASP A 158 -6.74 -8.16 10.87
C ASP A 158 -6.65 -7.43 12.23
N LEU A 159 -5.48 -7.47 12.88
CA LEU A 159 -5.19 -6.72 14.09
C LEU A 159 -4.18 -5.62 13.80
N ILE A 160 -4.36 -4.46 14.45
CA ILE A 160 -3.41 -3.36 14.42
C ILE A 160 -2.40 -3.51 15.55
N TYR A 161 -1.13 -3.32 15.23
CA TYR A 161 -0.03 -3.28 16.17
C TYR A 161 0.72 -1.98 16.01
N PRO A 162 1.34 -1.44 17.06
CA PRO A 162 2.38 -0.45 16.88
C PRO A 162 3.51 -0.95 15.97
N SER A 163 4.03 -0.08 15.11
CA SER A 163 5.25 -0.32 14.35
C SER A 163 6.48 -0.14 15.25
N GLU A 164 7.67 -0.50 14.75
CA GLU A 164 8.93 -0.25 15.46
C GLU A 164 9.11 1.25 15.77
N LEU A 165 8.84 2.12 14.80
CA LEU A 165 8.87 3.58 14.98
C LEU A 165 7.87 4.04 16.05
N GLY A 166 6.63 3.52 16.01
CA GLY A 166 5.60 3.85 17.00
C GLY A 166 6.00 3.44 18.42
N LEU A 167 6.61 2.26 18.57
CA LEU A 167 7.12 1.78 19.86
C LEU A 167 8.27 2.64 20.38
N GLU A 168 9.26 2.95 19.53
CA GLU A 168 10.41 3.77 19.91
C GLU A 168 10.00 5.19 20.29
N LEU A 169 9.09 5.80 19.50
CA LEU A 169 8.54 7.11 19.82
C LEU A 169 7.78 7.08 21.15
N GLY A 170 6.95 6.05 21.38
CA GLY A 170 6.23 5.89 22.64
C GLY A 170 7.16 5.73 23.84
N GLU A 171 8.25 4.97 23.73
CA GLU A 171 9.28 4.86 24.76
C GLU A 171 9.96 6.20 25.05
N LEU A 172 10.31 6.92 23.99
CA LEU A 172 10.92 8.22 24.10
C LEU A 172 9.98 9.18 24.85
N ILE A 173 8.70 9.26 24.47
CA ILE A 173 7.69 10.11 25.16
C ILE A 173 7.56 9.72 26.64
N LEU A 174 7.48 8.44 26.95
CA LEU A 174 7.41 7.96 28.34
C LEU A 174 8.63 8.40 29.16
N SER A 175 9.83 8.43 28.56
CA SER A 175 11.03 8.93 29.21
C SER A 175 11.02 10.46 29.43
N PHE A 176 10.46 11.21 28.47
CA PHE A 176 10.39 12.68 28.56
C PHE A 176 9.32 13.17 29.54
N LYS A 177 8.17 12.51 29.62
CA LYS A 177 7.10 12.83 30.60
C LYS A 177 7.59 12.70 32.05
N LYS A 178 8.46 11.74 32.34
CA LYS A 178 9.11 11.60 33.67
C LYS A 178 9.97 12.82 34.03
N ASN A 179 10.45 13.58 33.05
CA ASN A 179 11.39 14.69 33.23
C ASN A 179 10.73 16.08 33.09
N SER A 180 9.40 16.17 32.98
CA SER A 180 8.63 17.44 32.89
C SER A 180 9.10 18.43 31.81
N LYS A 181 9.71 17.96 30.72
CA LYS A 181 10.18 18.82 29.62
C LYS A 181 9.07 18.99 28.58
N HIS A 182 8.86 20.23 28.12
CA HIS A 182 8.00 20.50 26.96
C HIS A 182 8.61 19.90 25.69
N VAL A 183 7.92 18.93 25.11
CA VAL A 183 8.36 18.28 23.88
C VAL A 183 7.88 19.09 22.68
N LYS A 184 8.80 19.83 22.04
CA LYS A 184 8.54 20.51 20.76
C LYS A 184 9.08 19.73 19.56
N ARG A 185 10.13 18.95 19.78
CA ARG A 185 10.82 18.17 18.74
C ARG A 185 11.42 16.92 19.35
N LEU A 186 11.22 15.78 18.70
CA LEU A 186 11.85 14.50 19.04
C LEU A 186 12.60 13.96 17.83
N GLN A 187 13.68 13.23 18.09
CA GLN A 187 14.42 12.50 17.06
C GLN A 187 14.28 11.00 17.36
N VAL A 188 13.80 10.23 16.38
CA VAL A 188 13.69 8.78 16.45
C VAL A 188 14.36 8.21 15.22
N LYS A 189 15.56 7.64 15.41
CA LYS A 189 16.47 7.23 14.33
C LYS A 189 16.67 8.38 13.33
N GLU A 190 16.44 8.15 12.04
CA GLU A 190 16.51 9.16 10.99
C GLU A 190 15.32 10.13 10.99
N HIS A 191 14.24 9.89 11.73
CA HIS A 191 13.02 10.71 11.67
C HIS A 191 12.99 11.82 12.72
N THR A 192 12.64 13.03 12.30
CA THR A 192 12.30 14.14 13.19
C THR A 192 10.78 14.21 13.40
N ILE A 193 10.33 14.13 14.63
CA ILE A 193 8.95 14.40 15.03
C ILE A 193 8.85 15.86 15.50
N ILE A 194 7.96 16.64 14.91
CA ILE A 194 7.67 18.03 15.26
C ILE A 194 6.29 18.06 15.90
N VAL A 195 6.22 18.55 17.15
CA VAL A 195 4.98 18.65 17.89
C VAL A 195 4.39 20.03 17.68
N GLU A 196 3.20 20.08 17.09
CA GLU A 196 2.42 21.31 16.86
C GLU A 196 1.39 21.53 17.98
#